data_AF-A0A2X0MAG5-F1
#
_entry.id   AF-A0A2X0MAG5-F1
#
_cell.length_a   1.000
_cell.length_b   1.000
_cell.length_c   1.000
_cell.angle_alpha   90.00
_cell.angle_beta   90.00
_cell.angle_gamma   90.00
#
_symmetry.space_group_name_H-M   'P 1'
#
loop_
_entity.id
_entity.type
_entity.pdbx_description
1 polymer ?
#
loop_
_entity_poly.entity_id
_entity_poly.type
_entity_poly.pdbx_seq_one_letter_code
_entity_poly.pdbx_strand_id
1 'polypeptide(L)'
;MACLPSCSTILVYSLSSIPREQVDQIIQNLIQAGANASLPSPSAATTHDSHPTSRTPIRGPRPWTIRNKYYTCDVQFVHVPRAEDEEGSRDDQDRYQVQGDEPAVIVVAPPTQTPPTDLANVLSSLAARDPEFDIALLLTSSPSPTDQDQVSSPPNDQAWDDLCLNHAFEYVRPSSSSSSSALNSTSPSTFKPEADDDDRGDKTGTERVIEALQSRIWERMIPSPTEFERTEQETAIKSHESSLFNVRLPPPSLPKAKEYSPVRVEWPERFLPNLVAKEGSKDQGERGGFDDDFAEFVSGPSGAEVERWDEISSASTSLPPRSSSGSDAEEDADDFASLERQDQELESLFAQLSTAREQALGIKDLDQKRAFAEKTVLSLLG
;
A
#
# COMPACT_ATOMS: atom_id res chain seq x y z
N MET A 1 -30.35 9.84 -6.61
CA MET A 1 -28.92 10.03 -6.28
C MET A 1 -28.14 9.77 -7.55
N ALA A 2 -27.21 10.65 -7.92
CA ALA A 2 -26.35 10.39 -9.07
C ALA A 2 -25.42 9.21 -8.72
N CYS A 3 -25.25 8.27 -9.64
CA CYS A 3 -24.29 7.19 -9.49
C CYS A 3 -22.88 7.78 -9.69
N LEU A 4 -21.97 7.54 -8.75
CA LEU A 4 -20.56 7.89 -8.94
C LEU A 4 -19.93 6.96 -9.99
N PRO A 5 -18.86 7.40 -10.68
CA PRO A 5 -18.13 6.52 -11.57
C PRO A 5 -17.53 5.34 -10.78
N SER A 6 -17.28 4.24 -11.48
CA SER A 6 -16.55 3.07 -10.98
C SER A 6 -15.19 3.42 -10.35
N CYS A 7 -14.43 4.34 -10.96
CA CYS A 7 -13.15 4.83 -10.43
C CYS A 7 -13.24 5.57 -9.08
N SER A 8 -14.45 5.80 -8.55
CA SER A 8 -14.70 6.36 -7.21
C SER A 8 -15.46 5.39 -6.31
N THR A 9 -15.48 4.10 -6.67
CA THR A 9 -16.16 3.05 -5.93
C THR A 9 -15.15 2.20 -5.16
N ILE A 10 -15.43 1.98 -3.88
CA ILE A 10 -14.67 1.09 -3.00
C ILE A 10 -15.51 -0.17 -2.81
N LEU A 11 -14.99 -1.31 -3.26
CA LEU A 11 -15.67 -2.59 -3.10
C LEU A 11 -15.44 -3.11 -1.68
N VAL A 12 -16.51 -3.58 -1.04
CA VAL A 12 -16.43 -4.24 0.27
C VAL A 12 -16.95 -5.67 0.10
N TYR A 13 -16.07 -6.66 0.19
CA TYR A 13 -16.42 -8.07 0.16
C TYR A 13 -16.54 -8.60 1.58
N SER A 14 -17.54 -9.43 1.85
CA SER A 14 -17.67 -10.13 3.13
C SER A 14 -17.68 -11.63 2.91
N LEU A 15 -16.98 -12.37 3.76
CA LEU A 15 -17.15 -13.82 3.80
C LEU A 15 -18.54 -14.19 4.34
N SER A 16 -19.06 -15.35 3.94
CA SER A 16 -20.44 -15.80 4.19
C SER A 16 -20.80 -15.89 5.68
N SER A 17 -19.80 -16.00 6.56
CA SER A 17 -19.99 -16.01 8.01
C SER A 17 -20.33 -14.63 8.60
N ILE A 18 -20.13 -13.55 7.84
CA ILE A 18 -20.28 -12.18 8.35
C ILE A 18 -21.65 -11.65 7.96
N PRO A 19 -22.53 -11.35 8.93
CA PRO A 19 -23.83 -10.76 8.63
C PRO A 19 -23.63 -9.38 7.99
N ARG A 20 -24.47 -9.07 7.01
CA ARG A 20 -24.44 -7.79 6.29
C ARG A 20 -24.49 -6.59 7.24
N GLU A 21 -25.25 -6.70 8.33
CA GLU A 21 -25.39 -5.66 9.34
C GLU A 21 -24.04 -5.30 9.97
N GLN A 22 -23.16 -6.30 10.16
CA GLN A 22 -21.82 -6.08 10.69
C GLN A 22 -20.93 -5.37 9.66
N VAL A 23 -21.06 -5.69 8.37
CA VAL A 23 -20.34 -5.00 7.29
C VAL A 23 -20.80 -3.54 7.18
N ASP A 24 -22.12 -3.31 7.20
CA ASP A 24 -22.71 -1.97 7.22
C ASP A 24 -22.22 -1.17 8.44
N GLN A 25 -22.10 -1.80 9.61
CA GLN A 25 -21.54 -1.16 10.80
C GLN A 25 -20.07 -0.80 10.63
N ILE A 26 -19.25 -1.68 10.02
CA ILE A 26 -17.83 -1.38 9.73
C ILE A 26 -17.72 -0.19 8.78
N ILE A 27 -18.48 -0.18 7.69
CA ILE A 27 -18.51 0.95 6.74
C ILE A 27 -18.93 2.24 7.45
N GLN A 28 -19.98 2.17 8.29
CA GLN A 28 -20.45 3.33 9.04
C GLN A 28 -19.39 3.85 10.03
N ASN A 29 -18.63 2.96 10.66
CA ASN A 29 -17.52 3.31 11.55
C ASN A 29 -16.37 3.96 10.77
N LEU A 30 -16.01 3.44 9.58
CA LEU A 30 -15.00 4.02 8.71
C LEU A 30 -15.37 5.45 8.28
N ILE A 31 -16.63 5.66 7.88
CA ILE A 31 -17.14 6.99 7.51
C ILE A 31 -17.04 7.97 8.69
N GLN A 32 -17.45 7.54 9.88
CA GLN A 32 -17.40 8.38 11.09
C GLN A 32 -15.97 8.70 11.51
N ALA A 33 -15.09 7.69 11.56
CA ALA A 33 -13.69 7.87 11.90
C ALA A 33 -12.97 8.75 10.87
N GLY A 34 -13.29 8.60 9.57
CA GLY A 34 -12.76 9.43 8.50
C GLY A 34 -13.16 10.90 8.65
N ALA A 35 -14.41 11.17 9.02
CA ALA A 35 -14.88 12.54 9.30
C ALA A 35 -14.10 13.17 10.47
N ASN A 36 -13.74 12.40 11.49
CA ASN A 36 -12.97 12.86 12.64
C ASN A 36 -11.48 13.08 12.31
N ALA A 37 -10.87 12.23 11.48
CA ALA A 37 -9.46 12.33 11.10
C ALA A 37 -9.16 13.52 10.17
N SER A 38 -10.16 14.00 9.42
CA SER A 38 -10.01 15.02 8.37
C SER A 38 -9.89 16.46 8.89
N LEU A 39 -10.11 16.71 10.18
CA LEU A 39 -10.13 18.05 10.76
C LEU A 39 -8.92 18.24 11.70
N PRO A 40 -7.96 19.13 11.37
CA PRO A 40 -7.03 19.63 12.38
C PRO A 40 -7.87 20.40 13.39
N SER A 41 -8.07 19.82 14.58
CA SER A 41 -8.95 20.31 15.65
C SER A 41 -8.88 21.84 15.78
N PRO A 42 -9.87 22.59 15.24
CA PRO A 42 -9.91 24.02 15.47
C PRO A 42 -10.38 24.21 16.90
N SER A 43 -9.52 24.85 17.70
CA SER A 43 -9.82 25.25 19.07
C SER A 43 -11.25 25.78 19.19
N ALA A 44 -11.99 25.19 20.12
CA ALA A 44 -13.44 25.27 20.30
C ALA A 44 -14.09 26.63 19.98
N ALA A 45 -14.99 26.65 19.00
CA ALA A 45 -16.24 27.40 19.04
C ALA A 45 -17.09 27.06 17.81
N THR A 46 -18.15 26.27 18.00
CA THR A 46 -19.54 26.57 17.60
C THR A 46 -20.32 25.27 17.49
N THR A 47 -21.31 25.16 18.36
CA THR A 47 -22.31 24.11 18.52
C THR A 47 -23.09 23.89 17.23
N HIS A 48 -22.95 22.72 16.60
CA HIS A 48 -23.90 22.25 15.60
C HIS A 48 -24.51 20.92 16.05
N ASP A 49 -25.72 21.06 16.60
CA ASP A 49 -26.62 19.99 17.01
C ASP A 49 -27.13 19.26 15.77
N SER A 50 -26.43 18.20 15.36
CA SER A 50 -26.83 17.31 14.28
C SER A 50 -27.09 15.93 14.89
N HIS A 51 -28.28 15.77 15.46
CA HIS A 51 -28.74 14.47 15.95
C HIS A 51 -28.58 13.40 14.86
N PRO A 52 -27.88 12.28 15.12
CA PRO A 52 -27.84 11.15 14.21
C PRO A 52 -29.24 10.53 14.17
N THR A 53 -30.02 10.90 13.16
CA THR A 53 -31.33 10.29 12.93
C THR A 53 -31.07 8.83 12.62
N SER A 54 -31.68 7.94 13.41
CA SER A 54 -31.60 6.48 13.28
C SER A 54 -31.91 6.07 11.84
N ARG A 55 -30.86 5.89 11.02
CA ARG A 55 -30.97 5.52 9.62
C ARG A 55 -31.12 4.01 9.60
N THR A 56 -32.28 3.54 9.17
CA THR A 56 -32.45 2.15 8.76
C THR A 56 -31.37 1.81 7.73
N PRO A 57 -30.82 0.58 7.73
CA PRO A 57 -29.80 0.18 6.77
C PRO A 57 -30.40 0.23 5.36
N ILE A 58 -30.17 1.34 4.66
CA ILE A 58 -30.66 1.53 3.29
C ILE A 58 -29.84 0.58 2.41
N ARG A 59 -30.47 -0.40 1.76
CA ARG A 59 -29.81 -1.28 0.78
C ARG A 59 -29.25 -0.42 -0.37
N GLY A 60 -27.91 -0.32 -0.48
CA GLY A 60 -27.25 0.39 -1.59
C GLY A 60 -25.90 1.02 -1.24
N PRO A 61 -25.30 1.74 -2.20
CA PRO A 61 -24.01 2.41 -2.03
C PRO A 61 -24.03 3.41 -0.87
N ARG A 62 -22.94 3.43 -0.10
CA ARG A 62 -22.74 4.39 0.99
C ARG A 62 -21.81 5.50 0.52
N PRO A 63 -22.31 6.71 0.23
CA PRO A 63 -21.44 7.80 -0.18
C PRO A 63 -20.59 8.28 1.01
N TRP A 64 -19.33 8.62 0.71
CA TRP A 64 -18.37 9.18 1.66
C TRP A 64 -17.51 10.24 0.97
N THR A 65 -17.17 11.31 1.67
CA THR A 65 -16.25 12.33 1.15
C THR A 65 -14.92 12.19 1.88
N ILE A 66 -13.88 11.78 1.16
CA ILE A 66 -12.49 11.80 1.62
C ILE A 66 -12.04 13.26 1.64
N ARG A 67 -11.45 13.70 2.75
CA ARG A 67 -10.87 15.04 2.88
C ARG A 67 -9.51 14.92 3.55
N ASN A 68 -8.48 15.46 2.91
CA ASN A 68 -7.15 15.59 3.49
C ASN A 68 -6.57 16.99 3.19
N LYS A 69 -5.33 17.24 3.63
CA LYS A 69 -4.65 18.53 3.42
C LYS A 69 -4.50 18.92 1.95
N TYR A 70 -4.50 17.94 1.05
CA TYR A 70 -4.19 18.13 -0.37
C TYR A 70 -5.44 18.19 -1.25
N TYR A 71 -6.47 17.40 -0.93
CA TYR A 71 -7.68 17.30 -1.75
C TYR A 71 -8.92 16.87 -0.97
N THR A 72 -10.06 17.04 -1.63
CA THR A 72 -11.36 16.45 -1.28
C THR A 72 -11.87 15.59 -2.43
N CYS A 73 -12.47 14.44 -2.15
CA CYS A 73 -12.99 13.54 -3.18
C CYS A 73 -14.23 12.81 -2.67
N ASP A 74 -15.25 12.68 -3.51
CA ASP A 74 -16.45 11.89 -3.22
C ASP A 74 -16.27 10.46 -3.74
N VAL A 75 -16.40 9.50 -2.84
CA VAL A 75 -16.34 8.06 -3.10
C VAL A 75 -17.60 7.37 -2.60
N GLN A 76 -17.80 6.10 -2.95
CA GLN A 76 -18.87 5.30 -2.40
C GLN A 76 -18.40 3.89 -2.03
N PHE A 77 -18.86 3.37 -0.90
CA PHE A 77 -18.69 1.96 -0.55
C PHE A 77 -19.82 1.15 -1.17
N VAL A 78 -19.48 0.05 -1.84
CA VAL A 78 -20.43 -0.92 -2.39
C VAL A 78 -20.14 -2.29 -1.78
N HIS A 79 -21.08 -2.78 -0.98
CA HIS A 79 -21.01 -4.13 -0.42
C HIS A 79 -21.37 -5.14 -1.50
N VAL A 80 -20.45 -6.07 -1.78
CA VAL A 80 -20.62 -7.17 -2.72
C VAL A 80 -20.86 -8.45 -1.93
N PRO A 81 -22.12 -8.92 -1.83
CA PRO A 81 -22.42 -10.20 -1.19
C PRO A 81 -21.84 -11.35 -2.02
N ARG A 82 -21.56 -12.48 -1.37
CA ARG A 82 -21.12 -13.69 -2.06
C ARG A 82 -22.31 -14.33 -2.78
N ALA A 83 -22.08 -14.81 -4.00
CA ALA A 83 -23.13 -15.37 -4.86
C ALA A 83 -23.92 -16.55 -4.25
N GLU A 84 -23.37 -17.21 -3.23
CA GLU A 84 -24.00 -18.33 -2.53
C GLU A 84 -25.24 -17.91 -1.72
N ASP A 85 -25.32 -16.64 -1.28
CA ASP A 85 -26.40 -16.16 -0.40
C ASP A 85 -27.63 -15.64 -1.18
N GLU A 86 -27.59 -15.62 -2.53
CA GLU A 86 -28.52 -14.85 -3.36
C GLU A 86 -29.42 -15.66 -4.28
N GLU A 87 -29.71 -16.91 -3.93
CA GLU A 87 -30.62 -17.76 -4.71
C GLU A 87 -32.08 -17.23 -4.79
N GLY A 88 -32.41 -16.12 -4.10
CA GLY A 88 -33.76 -15.55 -4.02
C GLY A 88 -33.96 -14.06 -4.36
N SER A 89 -32.94 -13.26 -4.71
CA SER A 89 -33.10 -11.78 -4.85
C SER A 89 -32.42 -11.19 -6.09
N ARG A 90 -32.75 -11.68 -7.29
CA ARG A 90 -32.17 -11.20 -8.56
C ARG A 90 -32.52 -9.75 -8.94
N ASP A 91 -33.66 -9.22 -8.51
CA ASP A 91 -34.18 -7.94 -9.04
C ASP A 91 -33.39 -6.68 -8.62
N ASP A 92 -32.60 -6.73 -7.55
CA ASP A 92 -31.86 -5.55 -7.04
C ASP A 92 -30.36 -5.57 -7.41
N GLN A 93 -29.82 -6.72 -7.82
CA GLN A 93 -28.37 -6.90 -7.98
C GLN A 93 -27.85 -6.42 -9.35
N ASP A 94 -28.70 -6.46 -10.38
CA ASP A 94 -28.36 -5.97 -11.72
C ASP A 94 -27.97 -4.48 -11.76
N ARG A 95 -28.22 -3.72 -10.69
CA ARG A 95 -27.90 -2.28 -10.62
C ARG A 95 -26.46 -1.96 -10.27
N TYR A 96 -25.70 -2.91 -9.71
CA TYR A 96 -24.33 -2.68 -9.25
C TYR A 96 -23.41 -3.72 -9.85
N GLN A 97 -23.32 -3.75 -11.19
CA GLN A 97 -22.30 -4.52 -11.88
C GLN A 97 -20.93 -3.92 -11.55
N VAL A 98 -20.10 -4.72 -10.89
CA VAL A 98 -18.68 -4.46 -10.68
C VAL A 98 -18.04 -4.36 -12.07
N GLN A 99 -17.54 -3.19 -12.43
CA GLN A 99 -17.12 -2.86 -13.80
C GLN A 99 -15.72 -3.37 -14.11
N GLY A 100 -14.89 -3.64 -13.09
CA GLY A 100 -13.52 -4.09 -13.30
C GLY A 100 -12.49 -3.07 -12.84
N ASP A 101 -12.81 -1.79 -12.96
CA ASP A 101 -11.93 -0.63 -12.83
C ASP A 101 -12.05 0.09 -11.47
N GLU A 102 -12.59 -0.59 -10.46
CA GLU A 102 -12.62 -0.07 -9.11
C GLU A 102 -11.18 -0.02 -8.53
N PRO A 103 -10.71 1.11 -7.99
CA PRO A 103 -9.31 1.26 -7.56
C PRO A 103 -9.03 0.65 -6.18
N ALA A 104 -10.07 0.31 -5.42
CA ALA A 104 -9.93 -0.11 -4.03
C ALA A 104 -10.89 -1.24 -3.67
N VAL A 105 -10.37 -2.23 -2.94
CA VAL A 105 -11.12 -3.35 -2.40
C VAL A 105 -10.79 -3.57 -0.92
N ILE A 106 -11.84 -3.86 -0.16
CA ILE A 106 -11.77 -4.20 1.27
C ILE A 106 -12.45 -5.55 1.45
N VAL A 107 -11.71 -6.55 1.92
CA VAL A 107 -12.25 -7.86 2.26
C VAL A 107 -12.44 -7.92 3.78
N VAL A 108 -13.61 -8.34 4.22
CA VAL A 108 -13.95 -8.50 5.64
C VAL A 108 -14.09 -9.99 5.93
N ALA A 109 -13.27 -10.48 6.85
CA ALA A 109 -13.21 -11.87 7.31
C ALA A 109 -13.59 -11.98 8.80
N PRO A 110 -14.12 -13.13 9.26
CA PRO A 110 -14.39 -13.34 10.68
C PRO A 110 -13.07 -13.39 11.47
N PRO A 111 -13.06 -13.05 12.76
CA PRO A 111 -11.87 -13.10 13.60
C PRO A 111 -11.58 -14.55 14.01
N THR A 112 -11.07 -15.35 13.09
CA THR A 112 -10.66 -16.74 13.37
C THR A 112 -9.16 -16.82 13.67
N GLN A 113 -8.76 -17.82 14.45
CA GLN A 113 -7.36 -18.05 14.77
C GLN A 113 -6.51 -18.25 13.51
N THR A 114 -7.05 -18.98 12.53
CA THR A 114 -6.42 -19.21 11.23
C THR A 114 -7.32 -18.68 10.11
N PRO A 115 -6.75 -18.18 9.01
CA PRO A 115 -7.54 -17.74 7.87
C PRO A 115 -8.44 -18.86 7.33
N PRO A 116 -9.71 -18.58 7.01
CA PRO A 116 -10.60 -19.54 6.36
C PRO A 116 -10.01 -20.04 5.03
N THR A 117 -10.15 -21.34 4.72
CA THR A 117 -9.57 -21.93 3.50
C THR A 117 -10.16 -21.34 2.21
N ASP A 118 -11.42 -20.92 2.26
CA ASP A 118 -12.10 -20.28 1.13
C ASP A 118 -11.63 -18.83 0.88
N LEU A 119 -11.07 -18.16 1.90
CA LEU A 119 -10.54 -16.80 1.77
C LEU A 119 -9.40 -16.73 0.76
N ALA A 120 -8.49 -17.71 0.75
CA ALA A 120 -7.37 -17.75 -0.20
C ALA A 120 -7.86 -17.74 -1.66
N ASN A 121 -8.95 -18.47 -1.96
CA ASN A 121 -9.54 -18.48 -3.30
C ASN A 121 -10.15 -17.12 -3.66
N VAL A 122 -10.80 -16.46 -2.70
CA VAL A 122 -11.37 -15.11 -2.90
C VAL A 122 -10.25 -14.09 -3.16
N LEU A 123 -9.21 -14.09 -2.33
CA LEU A 123 -8.08 -13.17 -2.49
C LEU A 123 -7.34 -13.42 -3.81
N SER A 124 -7.11 -14.68 -4.18
CA SER A 124 -6.51 -15.03 -5.46
C SER A 124 -7.37 -14.58 -6.65
N SER A 125 -8.69 -14.73 -6.58
CA SER A 125 -9.59 -14.29 -7.63
C SER A 125 -9.65 -12.77 -7.76
N LEU A 126 -9.53 -12.04 -6.65
CA LEU A 126 -9.48 -10.58 -6.65
C LEU A 126 -8.14 -10.06 -7.16
N ALA A 127 -7.03 -10.67 -6.72
CA ALA A 127 -5.67 -10.31 -7.14
C ALA A 127 -5.41 -10.59 -8.63
N ALA A 128 -6.09 -11.58 -9.23
CA ALA A 128 -5.98 -11.89 -10.65
C ALA A 128 -6.76 -10.95 -11.58
N ARG A 129 -7.39 -9.89 -11.06
CA ARG A 129 -8.14 -8.92 -11.87
C ARG A 129 -7.20 -7.99 -12.64
N ASP A 130 -7.69 -7.55 -13.80
CA ASP A 130 -7.05 -6.54 -14.65
C ASP A 130 -8.07 -5.41 -14.93
N PRO A 131 -7.84 -4.17 -14.48
CA PRO A 131 -6.65 -3.69 -13.76
C PRO A 131 -6.54 -4.22 -12.31
N GLU A 132 -5.31 -4.24 -11.80
CA GLU A 132 -5.03 -4.49 -10.38
C GLU A 132 -5.58 -3.36 -9.49
N PHE A 133 -6.00 -3.69 -8.27
CA PHE A 133 -6.42 -2.70 -7.29
C PHE A 133 -5.23 -1.88 -6.79
N ASP A 134 -5.37 -0.56 -6.73
CA ASP A 134 -4.35 0.28 -6.09
C ASP A 134 -4.33 0.12 -4.57
N ILE A 135 -5.48 -0.27 -3.99
CA ILE A 135 -5.65 -0.51 -2.56
C ILE A 135 -6.36 -1.84 -2.36
N ALA A 136 -5.70 -2.80 -1.74
CA ALA A 136 -6.26 -4.09 -1.39
C ALA A 136 -6.08 -4.36 0.11
N LEU A 137 -7.16 -4.27 0.89
CA LEU A 137 -7.11 -4.41 2.35
C LEU A 137 -7.90 -5.64 2.82
N LEU A 138 -7.37 -6.35 3.80
CA LEU A 138 -8.07 -7.42 4.52
C LEU A 138 -8.28 -7.00 5.98
N LEU A 139 -9.53 -7.04 6.43
CA LEU A 139 -9.96 -6.71 7.79
C LEU A 139 -10.57 -7.93 8.45
N THR A 140 -10.23 -8.19 9.71
CA THR A 140 -11.01 -9.09 10.56
C THR A 140 -12.07 -8.32 11.32
N SER A 141 -13.31 -8.79 11.32
CA SER A 141 -14.38 -8.18 12.10
C SER A 141 -14.13 -8.33 13.60
N SER A 142 -14.60 -7.39 14.42
CA SER A 142 -14.50 -7.54 15.88
C SER A 142 -15.40 -8.69 16.36
N PRO A 143 -14.95 -9.53 17.32
CA PRO A 143 -15.76 -10.62 17.84
C PRO A 143 -17.04 -10.07 18.46
N SER A 144 -18.18 -10.68 18.13
CA SER A 144 -19.47 -10.32 18.72
C SER A 144 -19.41 -10.59 20.24
N PRO A 145 -19.96 -9.71 21.10
CA PRO A 145 -19.99 -9.94 22.54
C PRO A 145 -20.74 -11.24 22.92
N THR A 146 -21.63 -11.72 22.05
CA THR A 146 -22.40 -12.95 22.27
C THR A 146 -21.54 -14.22 22.12
N ASP A 147 -20.41 -14.15 21.40
CA ASP A 147 -19.51 -15.31 21.18
C ASP A 147 -18.33 -15.36 22.16
N GLN A 148 -18.25 -14.44 23.13
CA GLN A 148 -17.12 -14.40 24.08
C GLN A 148 -17.01 -15.63 25.00
N ASP A 149 -18.08 -16.41 25.16
CA ASP A 149 -18.06 -17.63 25.98
C ASP A 149 -17.46 -18.85 25.27
N GLN A 150 -17.27 -18.80 23.94
CA GLN A 150 -16.47 -19.78 23.21
C GLN A 150 -15.06 -19.24 23.05
N VAL A 151 -14.16 -19.74 23.90
CA VAL A 151 -12.72 -19.42 23.99
C VAL A 151 -12.00 -19.71 22.67
N SER A 152 -12.26 -18.89 21.66
CA SER A 152 -11.51 -18.85 20.42
C SER A 152 -10.25 -18.05 20.70
N SER A 153 -9.10 -18.71 20.52
CA SER A 153 -7.80 -18.04 20.62
C SER A 153 -7.77 -16.83 19.68
N PRO A 154 -7.05 -15.76 20.04
CA PRO A 154 -6.94 -14.59 19.18
C PRO A 154 -6.42 -14.97 17.78
N PRO A 155 -6.74 -14.18 16.75
CA PRO A 155 -6.19 -14.35 15.40
C PRO A 155 -4.67 -14.52 15.46
N ASN A 156 -4.13 -15.51 14.76
CA ASN A 156 -2.69 -15.62 14.57
C ASN A 156 -2.27 -14.62 13.49
N ASP A 157 -1.95 -13.39 13.90
CA ASP A 157 -1.66 -12.27 13.00
C ASP A 157 -0.61 -12.63 11.93
N GLN A 158 0.40 -13.44 12.26
CA GLN A 158 1.40 -13.88 11.28
C GLN A 158 0.81 -14.68 10.12
N ALA A 159 -0.12 -15.60 10.41
CA ALA A 159 -0.76 -16.41 9.38
C ALA A 159 -1.67 -15.58 8.46
N TRP A 160 -2.26 -14.51 9.00
CA TRP A 160 -3.06 -13.56 8.23
C TRP A 160 -2.17 -12.63 7.39
N ASP A 161 -1.08 -12.12 7.95
CA ASP A 161 -0.06 -11.33 7.26
C ASP A 161 0.53 -12.12 6.08
N ASP A 162 0.95 -13.38 6.29
CA ASP A 162 1.52 -14.24 5.25
C ASP A 162 0.52 -14.51 4.11
N LEU A 163 -0.76 -14.76 4.44
CA LEU A 163 -1.80 -14.97 3.44
C LEU A 163 -2.01 -13.70 2.60
N CYS A 164 -2.09 -12.54 3.25
CA CYS A 164 -2.26 -11.25 2.58
C CYS A 164 -1.11 -10.95 1.61
N LEU A 165 0.13 -11.12 2.06
CA LEU A 165 1.33 -10.88 1.25
C LEU A 165 1.35 -11.74 -0.02
N ASN A 166 0.90 -13.00 0.07
CA ASN A 166 0.83 -13.90 -1.09
C ASN A 166 -0.19 -13.47 -2.16
N HIS A 167 -1.11 -12.57 -1.82
CA HIS A 167 -2.16 -12.09 -2.73
C HIS A 167 -2.10 -10.58 -2.98
N ALA A 168 -1.02 -9.91 -2.59
CA ALA A 168 -0.86 -8.45 -2.68
C ALA A 168 -1.91 -7.65 -1.87
N PHE A 169 -2.42 -8.22 -0.79
CA PHE A 169 -3.27 -7.52 0.19
C PHE A 169 -2.44 -7.03 1.37
N GLU A 170 -2.92 -5.97 2.02
CA GLU A 170 -2.45 -5.54 3.33
C GLU A 170 -3.43 -6.06 4.41
N TYR A 171 -2.91 -6.80 5.40
CA TYR A 171 -3.71 -7.18 6.57
C TYR A 171 -3.78 -6.02 7.55
N VAL A 172 -5.01 -5.56 7.83
CA VAL A 172 -5.26 -4.49 8.78
C VAL A 172 -5.73 -5.09 10.10
N ARG A 173 -4.81 -5.12 11.07
CA ARG A 173 -5.10 -5.63 12.42
C ARG A 173 -6.24 -4.85 13.06
N PRO A 174 -7.20 -5.53 13.73
CA PRO A 174 -8.29 -4.85 14.42
C PRO A 174 -7.73 -4.01 15.57
N SER A 175 -8.29 -2.81 15.79
CA SER A 175 -7.90 -1.97 16.92
C SER A 175 -8.16 -2.72 18.23
N SER A 176 -7.09 -3.17 18.90
CA SER A 176 -7.23 -3.76 20.23
C SER A 176 -7.71 -2.66 21.17
N SER A 177 -8.96 -2.74 21.62
CA SER A 177 -9.52 -1.81 22.63
C SER A 177 -8.76 -1.84 23.96
N SER A 178 -7.76 -2.72 24.09
CA SER A 178 -6.98 -3.00 25.30
C SER A 178 -5.62 -2.28 25.36
N SER A 179 -5.19 -1.56 24.31
CA SER A 179 -3.86 -0.92 24.30
C SER A 179 -3.87 0.49 24.89
N SER A 180 -4.56 0.69 26.02
CA SER A 180 -4.17 1.70 27.02
C SER A 180 -2.97 1.24 27.85
N SER A 181 -2.04 0.48 27.24
CA SER A 181 -0.81 -0.04 27.86
C SER A 181 0.38 0.92 27.67
N ALA A 182 0.11 2.23 27.62
CA ALA A 182 1.15 3.27 27.68
C ALA A 182 1.71 3.51 29.10
N LEU A 183 1.38 2.67 30.09
CA LEU A 183 1.73 2.94 31.50
C LEU A 183 2.69 1.94 32.17
N ASN A 184 3.06 0.80 31.56
CA ASN A 184 3.84 -0.22 32.28
C ASN A 184 5.16 -0.69 31.63
N SER A 185 5.69 -0.02 30.60
CA SER A 185 7.12 -0.16 30.25
C SER A 185 7.96 0.85 31.01
N THR A 186 7.84 0.86 32.34
CA THR A 186 8.76 1.57 33.23
C THR A 186 9.99 0.69 33.46
N SER A 187 10.80 0.49 32.42
CA SER A 187 12.21 0.22 32.63
C SER A 187 12.87 1.54 33.00
N PRO A 188 13.48 1.69 34.18
CA PRO A 188 14.11 2.93 34.61
C PRO A 188 15.46 3.09 33.89
N SER A 189 15.41 3.42 32.59
CA SER A 189 16.60 3.82 31.85
C SER A 189 16.72 5.35 31.92
N THR A 190 17.63 5.78 32.78
CA THR A 190 18.05 7.17 32.92
C THR A 190 18.70 7.64 31.62
N PHE A 191 18.41 8.88 31.20
CA PHE A 191 18.84 9.61 29.98
C PHE A 191 17.92 9.50 28.76
N LYS A 192 16.90 10.39 28.70
CA LYS A 192 16.25 10.82 27.46
C LYS A 192 16.95 12.07 26.93
N PRO A 193 17.76 12.01 25.86
CA PRO A 193 17.97 13.17 25.01
C PRO A 193 16.67 13.46 24.24
N GLU A 194 16.45 14.73 23.92
CA GLU A 194 15.35 15.26 23.11
C GLU A 194 15.43 14.75 21.65
N ALA A 195 15.26 13.45 21.45
CA ALA A 195 15.13 12.85 20.13
C ALA A 195 13.68 12.99 19.67
N ASP A 196 13.54 13.45 18.43
CA ASP A 196 12.31 13.82 17.76
C ASP A 196 11.16 12.83 17.97
N ASP A 197 9.99 13.41 18.25
CA ASP A 197 8.67 12.80 18.48
C ASP A 197 8.09 12.21 17.18
N ASP A 198 8.91 11.42 16.47
CA ASP A 198 8.55 10.68 15.25
C ASP A 198 7.98 9.29 15.56
N ASP A 199 7.62 9.04 16.83
CA ASP A 199 6.90 7.84 17.27
C ASP A 199 5.40 7.98 16.90
N ARG A 200 5.14 8.26 15.61
CA ARG A 200 3.84 8.04 14.97
C ARG A 200 3.60 6.54 14.98
N GLY A 201 3.15 6.04 16.13
CA GLY A 201 2.82 4.63 16.31
C GLY A 201 2.00 4.11 15.15
N ASP A 202 2.33 2.90 14.69
CA ASP A 202 1.69 2.26 13.56
C ASP A 202 0.16 2.34 13.71
N LYS A 203 -0.49 3.03 12.77
CA LYS A 203 -1.95 3.11 12.77
C LYS A 203 -2.50 1.70 12.59
N THR A 204 -3.54 1.35 13.35
CA THR A 204 -4.19 0.04 13.28
C THR A 204 -5.69 0.20 13.07
N GLY A 205 -6.36 -0.87 12.67
CA GLY A 205 -7.80 -0.94 12.46
C GLY A 205 -8.33 0.12 11.51
N THR A 206 -9.40 0.81 11.91
CA THR A 206 -10.09 1.78 11.04
C THR A 206 -9.20 2.97 10.65
N GLU A 207 -8.28 3.39 11.51
CA GLU A 207 -7.37 4.51 11.24
C GLU A 207 -6.41 4.18 10.09
N ARG A 208 -5.92 2.94 10.04
CA ARG A 208 -5.04 2.47 8.96
C ARG A 208 -5.78 2.39 7.64
N VAL A 209 -7.02 1.89 7.64
CA VAL A 209 -7.88 1.87 6.44
C VAL A 209 -8.09 3.29 5.92
N ILE A 210 -8.44 4.23 6.80
CA ILE A 210 -8.66 5.63 6.41
C ILE A 210 -7.39 6.25 5.84
N GLU A 211 -6.23 5.99 6.46
CA GLU A 211 -4.95 6.46 5.95
C GLU A 211 -4.65 5.91 4.55
N ALA A 212 -4.82 4.60 4.33
CA ALA A 212 -4.63 4.00 3.02
C ALA A 212 -5.56 4.60 1.95
N LEU A 213 -6.84 4.81 2.29
CA LEU A 213 -7.80 5.46 1.39
C LEU A 213 -7.47 6.96 1.14
N GLN A 214 -6.90 7.64 2.13
CA GLN A 214 -6.51 9.06 2.05
C GLN A 214 -5.14 9.29 1.37
N SER A 215 -4.29 8.27 1.26
CA SER A 215 -2.97 8.38 0.61
C SER A 215 -3.07 8.20 -0.91
N ARG A 216 -4.11 7.52 -1.40
CA ARG A 216 -4.37 7.32 -2.82
C ARG A 216 -4.85 8.60 -3.51
N ILE A 217 -4.30 8.86 -4.69
CA ILE A 217 -4.77 9.96 -5.57
C ILE A 217 -6.02 9.50 -6.32
N TRP A 218 -7.15 10.21 -6.19
CA TRP A 218 -8.41 9.84 -6.84
C TRP A 218 -8.65 10.65 -8.12
N GLU A 219 -9.21 10.06 -9.18
CA GLU A 219 -9.38 10.72 -10.50
C GLU A 219 -10.22 12.00 -10.47
N ARG A 220 -11.13 12.14 -9.51
CA ARG A 220 -12.03 13.30 -9.34
C ARG A 220 -11.74 14.09 -8.06
N MET A 221 -10.49 14.12 -7.66
CA MET A 221 -10.09 14.92 -6.51
C MET A 221 -10.19 16.42 -6.83
N ILE A 222 -10.81 17.17 -5.92
CA ILE A 222 -10.85 18.64 -5.94
C ILE A 222 -9.74 19.10 -4.99
N PRO A 223 -8.69 19.79 -5.48
CA PRO A 223 -7.63 20.30 -4.62
C PRO A 223 -8.22 21.10 -3.46
N SER A 224 -7.79 20.78 -2.25
CA SER A 224 -8.14 21.58 -1.07
C SER A 224 -7.49 22.95 -1.28
N PRO A 225 -8.20 24.08 -1.04
CA PRO A 225 -7.58 25.39 -1.05
C PRO A 225 -6.56 25.41 0.08
N THR A 226 -5.31 25.05 -0.25
CA THR A 226 -4.21 25.02 0.70
C THR A 226 -4.08 26.40 1.33
N GLU A 227 -3.76 26.44 2.62
CA GLU A 227 -3.56 27.65 3.44
C GLU A 227 -2.48 28.62 2.93
N PHE A 228 -1.98 28.46 1.70
CA PHE A 228 -1.13 29.43 1.02
C PHE A 228 -1.80 30.82 0.91
N GLU A 229 -3.13 30.91 0.78
CA GLU A 229 -3.83 32.21 0.90
C GLU A 229 -3.85 32.74 2.35
N ARG A 230 -3.69 31.88 3.36
CA ARG A 230 -3.71 32.28 4.78
C ARG A 230 -2.40 32.98 5.19
N THR A 231 -1.27 32.57 4.61
CA THR A 231 0.03 33.19 4.93
C THR A 231 0.18 34.59 4.31
N GLU A 232 -0.43 34.86 3.15
CA GLU A 232 -0.47 36.21 2.60
C GLU A 232 -1.39 37.14 3.41
N GLN A 233 -2.46 36.61 4.01
CA GLN A 233 -3.37 37.42 4.83
C GLN A 233 -2.83 37.68 6.26
N GLU A 234 -2.03 36.77 6.82
CA GLU A 234 -1.45 36.93 8.17
C GLU A 234 -0.23 37.85 8.20
N THR A 235 0.50 37.99 7.08
CA THR A 235 1.56 39.01 6.95
C THR A 235 1.01 40.43 6.76
N ALA A 236 -0.24 40.58 6.29
CA ALA A 236 -0.90 41.88 6.16
C ALA A 236 -1.42 42.46 7.49
N ILE A 237 -1.66 41.63 8.52
CA ILE A 237 -2.22 42.09 9.80
C ILE A 237 -1.12 42.56 10.77
N LYS A 238 0.14 42.14 10.58
CA LYS A 238 1.30 42.64 11.36
C LYS A 238 1.83 44.01 10.91
N SER A 239 1.22 44.65 9.91
CA SER A 239 1.61 46.00 9.45
C SER A 239 0.75 47.14 10.03
N HIS A 240 -0.12 46.87 11.02
CA HIS A 240 -1.08 47.84 11.53
C HIS A 240 -0.63 48.69 12.73
N GLU A 241 0.66 48.67 13.10
CA GLU A 241 1.26 49.67 14.01
C GLU A 241 2.00 50.81 13.27
N SER A 242 1.58 51.12 12.03
CA SER A 242 2.06 52.31 11.30
C SER A 242 0.91 53.10 10.67
N SER A 243 -0.16 53.29 11.45
CA SER A 243 -1.30 54.13 11.11
C SER A 243 -0.98 55.63 11.24
N LEU A 244 -0.14 56.19 10.35
CA LEU A 244 -0.07 57.65 10.13
C LEU A 244 0.11 58.09 8.67
N PHE A 245 0.20 57.19 7.69
CA PHE A 245 0.30 57.58 6.28
C PHE A 245 -0.83 56.98 5.43
N ASN A 246 -2.02 57.58 5.55
CA ASN A 246 -3.14 57.37 4.64
C ASN A 246 -2.90 58.10 3.31
N VAL A 247 -1.82 57.77 2.61
CA VAL A 247 -1.59 58.20 1.22
C VAL A 247 -2.11 57.09 0.32
N ARG A 248 -3.31 57.32 -0.21
CA ARG A 248 -4.02 56.44 -1.15
C ARG A 248 -3.23 56.37 -2.46
N LEU A 249 -2.23 55.49 -2.54
CA LEU A 249 -1.51 55.24 -3.78
C LEU A 249 -2.44 54.49 -4.76
N PRO A 250 -2.42 54.84 -6.06
CA PRO A 250 -3.16 54.12 -7.08
C PRO A 250 -2.72 52.64 -7.12
N PRO A 251 -3.62 51.72 -7.49
CA PRO A 251 -3.30 50.29 -7.54
C PRO A 251 -2.07 50.06 -8.44
N PRO A 252 -1.10 49.24 -8.00
CA PRO A 252 0.07 48.93 -8.82
C PRO A 252 -0.42 48.32 -10.13
N SER A 253 -0.09 48.96 -11.24
CA SER A 253 -0.35 48.40 -12.57
C SER A 253 0.46 47.11 -12.68
N LEU A 254 -0.24 45.96 -12.71
CA LEU A 254 0.35 44.66 -12.97
C LEU A 254 1.22 44.75 -14.24
N PRO A 255 2.48 44.29 -14.21
CA PRO A 255 3.31 44.26 -15.40
C PRO A 255 2.56 43.43 -16.45
N LYS A 256 2.29 44.05 -17.61
CA LYS A 256 1.68 43.36 -18.74
C LYS A 256 2.53 42.14 -19.04
N ALA A 257 1.96 40.95 -18.82
CA ALA A 257 2.63 39.70 -19.12
C ALA A 257 3.11 39.77 -20.57
N LYS A 258 4.42 39.68 -20.77
CA LYS A 258 4.98 39.53 -22.11
C LYS A 258 4.41 38.22 -22.66
N GLU A 259 3.93 38.30 -23.89
CA GLU A 259 3.41 37.18 -24.66
C GLU A 259 4.40 36.00 -24.55
N TYR A 260 3.89 34.86 -24.07
CA TYR A 260 4.69 33.68 -23.82
C TYR A 260 5.20 33.14 -25.15
N SER A 261 6.46 33.41 -25.47
CA SER A 261 7.17 32.69 -26.53
C SER A 261 7.78 31.44 -25.90
N PRO A 262 7.36 30.21 -26.27
CA PRO A 262 8.00 29.00 -25.79
C PRO A 262 9.48 29.02 -26.19
N VAL A 263 10.35 29.28 -25.21
CA VAL A 263 11.79 29.15 -25.40
C VAL A 263 12.06 27.66 -25.48
N ARG A 264 12.61 27.23 -26.62
CA ARG A 264 13.12 25.86 -26.79
C ARG A 264 14.27 25.68 -25.81
N VAL A 265 14.00 25.00 -24.69
CA VAL A 265 15.03 24.64 -23.72
C VAL A 265 15.77 23.44 -24.31
N GLU A 266 16.92 23.70 -24.93
CA GLU A 266 17.84 22.63 -25.33
C GLU A 266 18.54 22.11 -24.07
N TRP A 267 18.43 20.80 -23.84
CA TRP A 267 19.14 20.14 -22.76
C TRP A 267 20.65 20.18 -23.05
N PRO A 268 21.48 20.75 -22.16
CA PRO A 268 22.92 20.67 -22.27
C PRO A 268 23.36 19.20 -22.32
N GLU A 269 24.06 18.80 -23.39
CA GLU A 269 24.58 17.44 -23.57
C GLU A 269 25.58 16.99 -22.50
N ARG A 270 25.94 17.87 -21.55
CA ARG A 270 27.00 17.65 -20.55
C ARG A 270 26.56 18.16 -19.18
N PHE A 271 25.60 17.47 -18.58
CA PHE A 271 25.13 17.74 -17.21
C PHE A 271 25.91 16.98 -16.12
N LEU A 272 27.08 16.44 -16.46
CA LEU A 272 27.96 15.84 -15.47
C LEU A 272 29.11 16.82 -15.19
N PRO A 273 29.20 17.37 -13.97
CA PRO A 273 30.39 18.12 -13.58
C PRO A 273 31.59 17.19 -13.78
N ASN A 274 32.57 17.65 -14.57
CA ASN A 274 33.84 16.97 -14.76
C ASN A 274 34.42 16.67 -13.38
N LEU A 275 34.27 15.43 -12.92
CA LEU A 275 35.05 14.89 -11.82
C LEU A 275 36.48 14.81 -12.35
N VAL A 276 37.22 15.89 -12.15
CA VAL A 276 38.66 15.92 -12.33
C VAL A 276 39.21 14.84 -11.42
N ALA A 277 39.62 13.72 -12.02
CA ALA A 277 40.34 12.66 -11.34
C ALA A 277 41.61 13.30 -10.74
N LYS A 278 41.57 13.54 -9.43
CA LYS A 278 42.68 14.10 -8.68
C LYS A 278 43.63 12.94 -8.38
N GLU A 279 44.44 12.58 -9.36
CA GLU A 279 45.61 11.73 -9.14
C GLU A 279 46.57 12.44 -8.18
N GLY A 280 46.93 11.73 -7.11
CA GLY A 280 48.17 11.98 -6.37
C GLY A 280 48.05 12.78 -5.08
N SER A 281 47.86 12.08 -3.97
CA SER A 281 48.47 12.48 -2.70
C SER A 281 48.85 11.24 -1.89
N LYS A 282 50.11 10.83 -2.04
CA LYS A 282 50.83 10.00 -1.06
C LYS A 282 51.32 10.93 0.04
N ASP A 283 50.75 10.85 1.23
CA ASP A 283 51.48 10.98 2.50
C ASP A 283 50.52 10.66 3.66
N GLN A 284 50.80 9.58 4.37
CA GLN A 284 51.27 9.59 5.77
C GLN A 284 50.19 9.95 6.79
N GLY A 285 49.60 8.87 7.32
CA GLY A 285 49.50 8.60 8.74
C GLY A 285 48.97 9.71 9.64
N GLU A 286 47.71 9.58 10.04
CA GLU A 286 47.36 9.65 11.46
C GLU A 286 46.03 8.93 11.72
N ARG A 287 46.01 8.23 12.84
CA ARG A 287 44.90 7.42 13.34
C ARG A 287 43.67 8.29 13.56
N GLY A 288 42.67 8.15 12.69
CA GLY A 288 41.29 8.53 12.96
C GLY A 288 40.41 7.35 12.62
N GLY A 289 40.27 6.40 13.54
CA GLY A 289 39.31 5.31 13.40
C GLY A 289 37.91 5.92 13.44
N PHE A 290 37.19 5.79 12.34
CA PHE A 290 35.73 5.82 12.40
C PHE A 290 35.35 4.55 13.15
N ASP A 291 34.78 4.71 14.35
CA ASP A 291 34.11 3.63 15.05
C ASP A 291 32.90 3.25 14.18
N ASP A 292 33.08 2.14 13.45
CA ASP A 292 32.11 1.56 12.54
C ASP A 292 31.05 0.86 13.40
N ASP A 293 30.04 1.62 13.83
CA ASP A 293 28.89 1.16 14.64
C ASP A 293 27.98 0.14 13.93
N PHE A 294 28.43 -0.46 12.82
CA PHE A 294 27.73 -1.49 12.06
C PHE A 294 28.15 -2.93 12.43
N ALA A 295 28.93 -3.12 13.50
CA ALA A 295 29.50 -4.42 13.86
C ALA A 295 28.56 -5.39 14.61
N GLU A 296 27.25 -5.14 14.66
CA GLU A 296 26.28 -6.08 15.27
C GLU A 296 25.24 -6.58 14.26
N PHE A 297 25.70 -7.07 13.12
CA PHE A 297 24.91 -8.06 12.38
C PHE A 297 24.94 -9.37 13.16
N VAL A 298 23.86 -9.59 13.90
CA VAL A 298 23.37 -10.83 14.51
C VAL A 298 24.01 -12.06 13.86
N SER A 299 24.87 -12.73 14.62
CA SER A 299 25.29 -14.09 14.32
C SER A 299 24.04 -14.98 14.31
N GLY A 300 23.62 -15.42 13.13
CA GLY A 300 22.55 -16.41 13.00
C GLY A 300 22.90 -17.70 13.76
N PRO A 301 21.90 -18.41 14.30
CA PRO A 301 22.15 -19.62 15.08
C PRO A 301 22.82 -20.69 14.20
N SER A 302 24.09 -20.93 14.47
CA SER A 302 24.80 -22.12 14.01
C SER A 302 24.35 -23.31 14.86
N GLY A 303 23.58 -24.22 14.27
CA GLY A 303 23.38 -25.56 14.82
C GLY A 303 21.96 -25.85 15.29
N ALA A 304 21.16 -26.41 14.38
CA ALA A 304 20.18 -27.42 14.74
C ALA A 304 20.29 -28.54 13.71
N GLU A 305 20.37 -29.76 14.23
CA GLU A 305 20.58 -31.01 13.52
C GLU A 305 19.53 -31.23 12.42
N VAL A 306 20.02 -31.55 11.22
CA VAL A 306 19.21 -32.13 10.14
C VAL A 306 18.98 -33.60 10.50
N GLU A 307 18.01 -33.85 11.37
CA GLU A 307 17.39 -35.17 11.46
C GLU A 307 16.35 -35.32 10.34
N ARG A 308 16.76 -36.02 9.29
CA ARG A 308 16.03 -37.14 8.69
C ARG A 308 14.50 -37.02 8.62
N TRP A 309 14.02 -36.38 7.56
CA TRP A 309 12.72 -36.69 6.96
C TRP A 309 12.97 -37.42 5.64
N ASP A 310 13.34 -38.69 5.76
CA ASP A 310 13.00 -39.66 4.72
C ASP A 310 11.47 -39.84 4.76
N GLU A 311 10.86 -40.02 3.58
CA GLU A 311 9.55 -40.66 3.39
C GLU A 311 8.29 -39.76 3.45
N ILE A 312 8.00 -39.06 2.34
CA ILE A 312 6.60 -38.81 1.95
C ILE A 312 6.41 -39.20 0.48
N SER A 313 5.89 -40.42 0.33
CA SER A 313 5.18 -41.03 -0.79
C SER A 313 4.83 -40.14 -1.99
N SER A 314 5.45 -40.47 -3.12
CA SER A 314 4.94 -40.15 -4.46
C SER A 314 3.63 -40.93 -4.71
N ALA A 315 2.49 -40.30 -4.42
CA ALA A 315 1.20 -40.78 -4.88
C ALA A 315 0.89 -40.18 -6.26
N SER A 316 1.32 -40.88 -7.31
CA SER A 316 0.88 -40.64 -8.69
C SER A 316 -0.63 -40.83 -8.77
N THR A 317 -1.38 -39.72 -8.80
CA THR A 317 -2.81 -39.76 -9.12
C THR A 317 -2.96 -39.69 -10.64
N SER A 318 -3.10 -40.88 -11.24
CA SER A 318 -3.49 -41.05 -12.63
C SER A 318 -4.93 -40.56 -12.84
N LEU A 319 -5.09 -39.43 -13.53
CA LEU A 319 -6.39 -39.01 -14.06
C LEU A 319 -6.65 -39.71 -15.41
N PRO A 320 -7.89 -40.14 -15.71
CA PRO A 320 -8.23 -40.77 -16.98
C PRO A 320 -8.33 -39.72 -18.11
N PRO A 321 -7.92 -40.05 -19.35
CA PRO A 321 -8.07 -39.16 -20.49
C PRO A 321 -9.55 -39.08 -20.89
N ARG A 322 -10.13 -37.90 -20.80
CA ARG A 322 -11.40 -37.58 -21.47
C ARG A 322 -11.11 -37.29 -22.93
N SER A 323 -11.45 -38.26 -23.79
CA SER A 323 -11.54 -38.06 -25.22
C SER A 323 -12.67 -37.09 -25.55
N SER A 324 -12.34 -35.86 -25.92
CA SER A 324 -13.21 -34.98 -26.70
C SER A 324 -12.69 -34.92 -28.13
N SER A 325 -13.55 -35.41 -29.01
CA SER A 325 -13.40 -35.53 -30.45
C SER A 325 -13.89 -34.27 -31.15
N GLY A 326 -13.13 -33.80 -32.15
CA GLY A 326 -13.44 -32.68 -33.06
C GLY A 326 -12.76 -31.38 -32.61
N SER A 327 -12.02 -30.64 -33.43
CA SER A 327 -12.00 -30.52 -34.88
C SER A 327 -10.75 -29.71 -35.31
N ASP A 328 -10.18 -30.05 -36.47
CA ASP A 328 -9.29 -29.25 -37.34
C ASP A 328 -8.76 -27.92 -36.78
N ALA A 329 -7.52 -27.94 -36.30
CA ALA A 329 -6.65 -26.77 -36.14
C ALA A 329 -5.17 -27.23 -36.19
N GLU A 330 -4.76 -27.72 -37.36
CA GLU A 330 -3.35 -28.01 -37.66
C GLU A 330 -2.68 -26.71 -38.12
N GLU A 331 -2.23 -25.82 -37.20
CA GLU A 331 -1.27 -24.75 -37.57
C GLU A 331 -0.47 -24.11 -36.42
N ASP A 332 -0.67 -24.45 -35.13
CA ASP A 332 0.04 -23.80 -33.99
C ASP A 332 0.98 -24.73 -33.17
N ALA A 333 1.47 -25.83 -33.75
CA ALA A 333 2.34 -26.78 -33.02
C ALA A 333 3.82 -26.33 -32.87
N ASP A 334 4.23 -25.27 -33.57
CA ASP A 334 5.63 -24.80 -33.55
C ASP A 334 5.92 -23.79 -32.43
N ASP A 335 4.90 -23.25 -31.75
CA ASP A 335 5.09 -22.18 -30.76
C ASP A 335 5.65 -22.73 -29.43
N PHE A 336 5.28 -23.95 -29.05
CA PHE A 336 5.79 -24.61 -27.83
C PHE A 336 7.27 -25.01 -27.92
N ALA A 337 7.76 -25.37 -29.11
CA ALA A 337 9.18 -25.69 -29.31
C ALA A 337 10.08 -24.44 -29.18
N SER A 338 9.51 -23.25 -29.37
CA SER A 338 10.23 -21.98 -29.18
C SER A 338 10.42 -21.64 -27.70
N LEU A 339 9.46 -21.98 -26.85
CA LEU A 339 9.50 -21.72 -25.41
C LEU A 339 10.58 -22.58 -24.71
N GLU A 340 10.65 -23.87 -25.02
CA GLU A 340 11.66 -24.76 -24.43
C GLU A 340 13.08 -24.34 -24.79
N ARG A 341 13.27 -23.75 -25.98
CA ARG A 341 14.55 -23.19 -26.39
C ARG A 341 14.90 -21.91 -25.64
N GLN A 342 13.92 -21.03 -25.38
CA GLN A 342 14.12 -19.83 -24.57
C GLN A 342 14.49 -20.17 -23.13
N ASP A 343 13.86 -21.20 -22.55
CA ASP A 343 14.18 -21.66 -21.21
C ASP A 343 15.63 -22.18 -21.12
N GLN A 344 16.08 -22.96 -22.11
CA GLN A 344 17.48 -23.41 -22.19
C GLN A 344 18.49 -22.26 -22.33
N GLU A 345 18.14 -21.21 -23.08
CA GLU A 345 18.98 -20.01 -23.22
C GLU A 345 19.05 -19.22 -21.90
N LEU A 346 17.92 -19.10 -21.17
CA LEU A 346 17.87 -18.48 -19.85
C LEU A 346 18.67 -19.27 -18.80
N GLU A 347 18.54 -20.60 -18.77
CA GLU A 347 19.34 -21.46 -17.88
C GLU A 347 20.85 -21.30 -18.12
N SER A 348 21.27 -21.23 -19.39
CA SER A 348 22.66 -20.97 -19.75
C SER A 348 23.15 -19.60 -19.25
N LEU A 349 22.32 -18.55 -19.36
CA LEU A 349 22.64 -17.22 -18.85
C LEU A 349 22.80 -17.21 -17.31
N PHE A 350 21.91 -17.89 -16.58
CA PHE A 350 22.01 -18.00 -15.13
C PHE A 350 23.25 -18.80 -14.69
N ALA A 351 23.58 -19.89 -15.39
CA ALA A 351 24.79 -20.66 -15.12
C ALA A 351 26.06 -19.81 -15.35
N GLN A 352 26.09 -19.01 -16.40
CA GLN A 352 27.20 -18.10 -16.69
C GLN A 352 27.32 -17.00 -15.64
N LEU A 353 26.20 -16.40 -15.21
CA LEU A 353 26.19 -15.36 -14.19
C LEU A 353 26.61 -15.89 -12.82
N SER A 354 26.19 -17.11 -12.47
CA SER A 354 26.62 -17.79 -11.24
C SER A 354 28.13 -18.02 -11.23
N THR A 355 28.68 -18.53 -12.34
CA THR A 355 30.14 -18.74 -12.50
C THR A 355 30.90 -17.41 -12.41
N ALA A 356 30.39 -16.35 -13.03
CA ALA A 356 31.00 -15.01 -12.96
C ALA A 356 30.98 -14.45 -11.53
N ARG A 357 29.91 -14.67 -10.77
CA ARG A 357 29.80 -14.28 -9.36
C ARG A 357 30.84 -14.98 -8.50
N GLU A 358 31.03 -16.29 -8.68
CA GLU A 358 32.03 -17.05 -7.94
C GLU A 358 33.45 -16.55 -8.22
N GLN A 359 33.77 -16.26 -9.49
CA GLN A 359 35.05 -15.65 -9.87
C GLN A 359 35.23 -14.26 -9.25
N ALA A 360 34.18 -13.44 -9.21
CA ALA A 360 34.22 -12.10 -8.64
C ALA A 360 34.45 -12.07 -7.12
N LEU A 361 34.07 -13.13 -6.40
CA LEU A 361 34.33 -13.25 -4.95
C LEU A 361 35.83 -13.40 -4.63
N GLY A 362 36.62 -13.94 -5.57
CA GLY A 362 38.07 -14.07 -5.42
C GLY A 362 38.86 -12.77 -5.64
N ILE A 363 38.24 -11.76 -6.25
CA ILE A 363 38.90 -10.50 -6.62
C ILE A 363 38.82 -9.52 -5.45
N LYS A 364 39.94 -9.30 -4.76
CA LYS A 364 40.04 -8.36 -3.63
C LYS A 364 40.17 -6.90 -4.05
N ASP A 365 40.67 -6.65 -5.26
CA ASP A 365 40.89 -5.31 -5.79
C ASP A 365 39.64 -4.78 -6.51
N LEU A 366 39.18 -3.58 -6.14
CA LEU A 366 37.92 -3.02 -6.63
C LEU A 366 37.99 -2.66 -8.12
N ASP A 367 39.15 -2.20 -8.60
CA ASP A 367 39.31 -1.83 -10.01
C ASP A 367 39.31 -3.07 -10.90
N GLN A 368 39.96 -4.17 -10.47
CA GLN A 368 39.87 -5.46 -11.15
C GLN A 368 38.45 -6.02 -11.13
N LYS A 369 37.72 -5.87 -10.02
CA LYS A 369 36.32 -6.30 -9.92
C LYS A 369 35.41 -5.52 -10.88
N ARG A 370 35.66 -4.22 -11.04
CA ARG A 370 34.96 -3.36 -12.00
C ARG A 370 35.24 -3.78 -13.44
N ALA A 371 36.51 -3.96 -13.80
CA ALA A 371 36.91 -4.41 -15.14
C ALA A 371 36.35 -5.80 -15.46
N PHE A 372 36.30 -6.69 -14.46
CA PHE A 372 35.69 -8.02 -14.60
C PHE A 372 34.18 -7.93 -14.83
N ALA A 373 33.47 -7.07 -14.09
CA ALA A 373 32.04 -6.85 -14.29
C ALA A 373 31.73 -6.30 -15.69
N GLU A 374 32.48 -5.31 -16.15
CA GLU A 374 32.34 -4.74 -17.49
C GLU A 374 32.56 -5.81 -18.59
N LYS A 375 33.62 -6.61 -18.45
CA LYS A 375 33.90 -7.72 -19.37
C LYS A 375 32.79 -8.77 -19.37
N THR A 376 32.23 -9.07 -18.20
CA THR A 376 31.13 -10.04 -18.07
C THR A 376 29.87 -9.53 -18.76
N VAL A 377 29.52 -8.25 -18.57
CA VAL A 377 28.36 -7.63 -19.23
C VAL A 377 28.54 -7.59 -20.75
N LEU A 378 29.71 -7.18 -21.25
CA LEU A 378 30.00 -7.18 -22.68
C LEU A 378 29.89 -8.60 -23.27
N SER A 379 30.35 -9.61 -22.55
CA SER A 379 30.25 -11.01 -22.99
C SER A 379 28.82 -11.55 -23.03
N LEU A 380 27.90 -11.01 -22.22
CA LEU A 380 26.49 -11.44 -22.18
C LEU A 380 25.65 -10.74 -23.26
N LEU A 381 26.06 -9.53 -23.69
CA LEU A 381 25.34 -8.74 -24.69
C LEU A 381 25.73 -9.07 -26.14
N GLY A 382 26.83 -9.80 -26.36
CA GLY A 382 27.29 -10.23 -27.70
C GLY A 382 28.18 -9.19 -28.37
#